data_AF-A0A8J4M2D9-F1
#
_entry.id   AF-A0A8J4M2D9-F1
#
_cell.length_a   1.000
_cell.length_b   1.000
_cell.length_c   1.000
_cell.angle_alpha   90.00
_cell.angle_beta   90.00
_cell.angle_gamma   90.00
#
_symmetry.space_group_name_H-M   'P 1'
#
loop_
_entity.id
_entity.type
_entity.pdbx_description
1 polymer ?
#
loop_
_entity_poly.entity_id
_entity_poly.type
_entity_poly.pdbx_seq_one_letter_code
_entity_poly.pdbx_strand_id
1 'polypeptide(L)'
;MSYYSGLIKKGQLNDHELLLVEQAVRQRGKNMVVAYVLWFFLGMLGGHRFYMNRPITAIVQLVLSLTVVGMMITSLWWIADAFLLHGYVQDKNRELENDVVDEILASRETSGDR
;
A
#
# COMPACT_ATOMS: atom_id res chain seq x y z
N MET A 1 -0.57 19.03 -3.89
CA MET A 1 -0.01 19.54 -5.17
C MET A 1 0.47 18.44 -6.13
N SER A 2 0.64 17.17 -5.71
CA SER A 2 1.04 16.05 -6.60
C SER A 2 -0.04 15.62 -7.62
N TYR A 3 -1.32 15.79 -7.31
CA TYR A 3 -2.46 15.29 -8.13
C TYR A 3 -2.56 15.88 -9.55
N TYR A 4 -2.21 17.16 -9.73
CA TYR A 4 -2.26 17.82 -11.04
C TYR A 4 -1.11 17.39 -11.96
N SER A 5 0.02 16.95 -11.40
CA SER A 5 1.19 16.57 -12.18
C SER A 5 0.96 15.25 -12.91
N GLY A 6 0.38 14.24 -12.25
CA GLY A 6 0.12 12.94 -12.87
C GLY A 6 -0.87 13.00 -14.04
N LEU A 7 -1.91 13.84 -13.95
CA LEU A 7 -2.91 13.98 -15.02
C LEU A 7 -2.35 14.67 -16.27
N ILE A 8 -1.50 15.69 -16.09
CA ILE A 8 -0.87 16.37 -17.22
C ILE A 8 0.18 15.48 -17.88
N LYS A 9 0.95 14.72 -17.09
CA LYS A 9 1.92 13.76 -17.61
C LYS A 9 1.24 12.64 -18.42
N LYS A 10 0.14 12.07 -17.92
CA LYS A 10 -0.68 11.08 -18.65
C LYS A 10 -1.21 11.57 -20.00
N GLY A 11 -1.57 12.85 -20.09
CA GLY A 11 -2.02 13.44 -21.35
C GLY A 11 -0.93 13.57 -22.43
N GLN A 12 0.34 13.34 -22.09
CA GLN A 12 1.48 13.42 -23.02
C GLN A 12 1.96 12.05 -23.53
N LEU A 13 1.44 10.96 -22.95
CA LEU A 13 1.77 9.58 -23.28
C LEU A 13 0.95 9.09 -24.47
N ASN A 14 1.58 8.33 -25.36
CA ASN A 14 0.94 7.64 -26.48
C ASN A 14 0.29 6.32 -26.01
N ASP A 15 -0.59 5.73 -26.82
CA ASP A 15 -1.34 4.51 -26.45
C ASP A 15 -0.42 3.34 -26.04
N HIS A 16 0.72 3.20 -26.72
CA HIS A 16 1.73 2.19 -26.37
C HIS A 16 2.43 2.49 -25.04
N GLU A 17 2.72 3.75 -24.76
CA GLU A 17 3.37 4.14 -23.50
C GLU A 17 2.39 4.01 -22.32
N LEU A 18 1.11 4.31 -22.53
CA LEU A 18 0.04 4.10 -21.56
C LEU A 18 -0.07 2.61 -21.20
N LEU A 19 -0.03 1.73 -22.20
CA LEU A 19 -0.02 0.28 -21.99
C LEU A 19 1.21 -0.17 -21.19
N LEU A 20 2.39 0.40 -21.44
CA LEU A 20 3.60 0.09 -20.67
C LEU A 20 3.48 0.52 -19.20
N VAL A 21 2.92 1.72 -18.95
CA VAL A 21 2.64 2.19 -17.58
C VAL A 21 1.66 1.24 -16.89
N GLU A 22 0.55 0.91 -17.55
CA GLU A 22 -0.44 -0.02 -17.00
C GLU A 22 0.15 -1.40 -16.72
N GLN A 23 0.98 -1.92 -17.63
CA GLN A 23 1.69 -3.19 -17.43
C GLN A 23 2.66 -3.12 -16.25
N ALA A 24 3.43 -2.04 -16.11
CA ALA A 24 4.37 -1.85 -15.02
C ALA A 24 3.66 -1.75 -13.66
N VAL A 25 2.57 -0.97 -13.58
CA VAL A 25 1.72 -0.88 -12.38
C VAL A 25 1.07 -2.23 -12.08
N ARG A 26 0.65 -2.99 -13.10
CA ARG A 26 0.04 -4.31 -12.91
C ARG A 26 1.05 -5.37 -12.44
N GLN A 27 2.29 -5.32 -12.90
CA GLN A 27 3.33 -6.28 -12.52
C GLN A 27 4.04 -5.93 -11.21
N ARG A 28 4.34 -4.65 -10.99
CA ARG A 28 5.09 -4.17 -9.81
C ARG A 28 4.19 -3.62 -8.70
N GLY A 29 2.93 -3.33 -9.01
CA GLY A 29 1.95 -2.86 -8.04
C GLY A 29 1.70 -3.89 -6.95
N LYS A 30 1.53 -3.40 -5.72
CA LYS A 30 1.18 -4.25 -4.60
C LYS A 30 -0.28 -4.66 -4.70
N ASN A 31 -0.51 -5.95 -4.49
CA ASN A 31 -1.83 -6.55 -4.59
C ASN A 31 -2.60 -6.37 -3.27
N MET A 32 -3.70 -5.64 -3.32
CA MET A 32 -4.55 -5.38 -2.14
C MET A 32 -5.03 -6.68 -1.49
N VAL A 33 -5.40 -7.68 -2.29
CA VAL A 33 -5.89 -8.96 -1.79
C VAL A 33 -4.81 -9.66 -0.95
N VAL A 34 -3.57 -9.65 -1.42
CA VAL A 34 -2.44 -10.25 -0.69
C VAL A 34 -2.18 -9.50 0.62
N ALA A 35 -2.26 -8.15 0.61
CA ALA A 35 -2.12 -7.35 1.82
C ALA A 35 -3.22 -7.67 2.86
N TYR A 36 -4.48 -7.76 2.43
CA TYR A 36 -5.61 -8.13 3.30
C TYR A 36 -5.52 -9.55 3.84
N VAL A 37 -5.09 -10.51 3.01
CA VAL A 37 -4.86 -11.90 3.45
C VAL A 37 -3.77 -11.94 4.51
N LEU A 38 -2.63 -11.27 4.27
CA LEU A 38 -1.54 -11.22 5.22
C LEU A 38 -1.97 -10.54 6.52
N TRP A 39 -2.70 -9.43 6.42
CA TRP A 39 -3.28 -8.72 7.57
C TRP A 39 -4.28 -9.57 8.36
N PHE A 40 -5.13 -10.35 7.68
CA PHE A 40 -6.11 -11.23 8.32
C PHE A 40 -5.42 -12.35 9.11
N PHE A 41 -4.46 -13.05 8.50
CA PHE A 41 -3.71 -14.13 9.15
C PHE A 41 -2.81 -13.63 10.29
N LEU A 42 -2.12 -12.50 10.11
CA LEU A 42 -1.23 -11.93 11.13
C LEU A 42 -1.98 -11.18 12.24
N GLY A 43 -3.16 -10.63 11.92
CA GLY A 43 -4.03 -9.90 12.83
C GLY A 43 -4.86 -10.80 13.74
N MET A 44 -5.34 -11.95 13.26
CA MET A 44 -6.09 -12.91 14.08
C MET A 44 -5.24 -13.51 15.22
N LEU A 45 -3.92 -13.59 15.05
CA LEU A 45 -2.99 -14.09 16.07
C LEU A 45 -2.42 -13.00 17.00
N GLY A 46 -2.75 -11.72 16.80
CA GLY A 46 -2.13 -10.62 17.54
C GLY A 46 -0.61 -10.49 17.30
N GLY A 47 -0.09 -11.15 16.24
CA GLY A 47 1.34 -11.28 15.97
C GLY A 47 2.03 -9.95 15.68
N HIS A 48 1.29 -8.97 15.16
CA HIS A 48 1.84 -7.66 14.80
C HIS A 48 2.39 -6.85 15.99
N ARG A 49 1.81 -7.02 17.20
CA ARG A 49 2.32 -6.41 18.45
C ARG A 49 3.40 -7.25 19.13
N PHE A 50 3.43 -8.56 18.89
CA PHE A 50 4.58 -9.41 19.22
C PHE A 50 5.80 -9.05 18.38
N TYR A 51 5.57 -8.67 17.12
CA TYR A 51 6.60 -8.25 16.17
C TYR A 51 7.20 -6.86 16.47
N MET A 52 6.46 -5.99 17.17
CA MET A 52 6.89 -4.63 17.51
C MET A 52 7.75 -4.51 18.80
N ASN A 53 8.32 -5.62 19.30
CA ASN A 53 9.29 -5.64 20.42
C ASN A 53 8.80 -5.01 21.74
N ARG A 54 7.47 -4.99 21.99
CA ARG A 54 6.87 -4.49 23.24
C ARG A 54 6.14 -5.63 23.98
N PRO A 55 6.88 -6.55 24.65
CA PRO A 55 6.32 -7.76 25.24
C PRO A 55 5.32 -7.48 26.37
N ILE A 56 5.48 -6.38 27.12
CA ILE A 56 4.57 -6.00 28.21
C ILE A 56 3.17 -5.67 27.68
N THR A 57 3.08 -4.89 26.58
CA THR A 57 1.78 -4.59 25.94
C THR A 57 1.17 -5.81 25.27
N ALA A 58 1.97 -6.75 24.77
CA ALA A 58 1.50 -8.00 24.21
C ALA A 58 0.89 -8.92 25.29
N ILE A 59 1.54 -9.01 26.46
CA ILE A 59 1.03 -9.78 27.62
C ILE A 59 -0.25 -9.15 28.19
N VAL A 60 -0.28 -7.81 28.35
CA VAL A 60 -1.50 -7.08 28.77
C VAL A 60 -2.64 -7.31 27.78
N GLN A 61 -2.37 -7.28 26.48
CA GLN A 61 -3.36 -7.54 25.45
C GLN A 61 -3.82 -9.00 25.39
N LEU A 62 -2.96 -9.96 25.74
CA LEU A 62 -3.29 -11.39 25.84
C LEU A 62 -4.14 -11.71 27.08
N VAL A 63 -3.92 -11.00 28.19
CA VAL A 63 -4.78 -11.07 29.38
C VAL A 63 -6.11 -10.35 29.14
N LEU A 64 -6.11 -9.23 28.42
CA LEU A 64 -7.33 -8.52 28.02
C LEU A 64 -8.13 -9.28 26.96
N SER A 65 -7.51 -9.98 26.01
CA SER A 65 -8.22 -10.75 24.97
C SER A 65 -8.97 -11.97 25.54
N LEU A 66 -8.56 -12.47 26.71
CA LEU A 66 -9.34 -13.44 27.50
C LEU A 66 -10.61 -12.84 28.12
N THR A 67 -10.74 -11.50 28.15
CA THR A 67 -11.96 -10.79 28.55
C THR A 67 -12.69 -10.21 27.34
N VAL A 68 -14.03 -10.27 27.34
CA VAL A 68 -14.90 -9.77 26.24
C VAL A 68 -14.59 -8.31 25.88
N VAL A 69 -14.16 -7.51 26.86
CA VAL A 69 -13.80 -6.09 26.69
C VAL A 69 -12.54 -5.90 25.84
N GLY A 70 -11.51 -6.74 26.04
CA GLY A 70 -10.29 -6.68 25.23
C GLY A 70 -10.53 -7.10 23.78
N MET A 71 -11.42 -8.07 23.53
CA MET A 71 -11.85 -8.39 22.18
C MET A 71 -12.52 -7.20 21.48
N MET A 72 -13.44 -6.49 22.15
CA MET A 72 -14.14 -5.32 21.59
C MET A 72 -13.18 -4.17 21.19
N ILE A 73 -12.17 -3.89 22.01
CA ILE A 73 -11.19 -2.83 21.72
C ILE A 73 -10.26 -3.27 20.57
N THR A 74 -9.83 -4.54 20.59
CA THR A 74 -8.92 -5.07 19.58
C THR A 74 -9.58 -5.16 18.22
N SER A 75 -10.87 -5.49 18.14
CA SER A 75 -11.62 -5.53 16.88
C SER A 75 -11.89 -4.14 16.29
N LEU A 76 -12.15 -3.12 17.13
CA LEU A 76 -12.22 -1.73 16.66
C LEU A 76 -10.88 -1.26 16.05
N TRP A 77 -9.77 -1.59 16.71
CA TRP A 77 -8.44 -1.25 16.22
C TRP A 77 -8.07 -2.04 14.95
N TRP A 78 -8.44 -3.31 14.88
CA TRP A 78 -8.25 -4.15 13.69
C TRP A 78 -8.92 -3.50 12.48
N ILE A 79 -10.18 -3.07 12.60
CA ILE A 79 -10.88 -2.36 11.54
C ILE A 79 -10.15 -1.08 11.11
N ALA A 80 -9.65 -0.27 12.07
CA ALA A 80 -8.86 0.92 11.75
C ALA A 80 -7.57 0.61 10.99
N ASP A 81 -6.90 -0.50 11.33
CA ASP A 81 -5.68 -0.97 10.65
C ASP A 81 -5.95 -1.38 9.20
N ALA A 82 -7.12 -1.97 8.90
CA ALA A 82 -7.53 -2.26 7.53
C ALA A 82 -7.65 -1.01 6.65
N PHE A 83 -8.16 0.10 7.21
CA PHE A 83 -8.22 1.38 6.49
C PHE A 83 -6.83 1.97 6.24
N LEU A 84 -5.92 1.87 7.20
CA LEU A 84 -4.53 2.30 7.05
C LEU A 84 -3.78 1.48 6.00
N LEU A 85 -3.99 0.16 5.98
CA LEU A 85 -3.41 -0.74 4.98
C LEU A 85 -3.90 -0.39 3.57
N HIS A 86 -5.19 -0.08 3.43
CA HIS A 86 -5.77 0.35 2.18
C HIS A 86 -5.12 1.64 1.66
N GLY A 87 -4.91 2.63 2.55
CA GLY A 87 -4.18 3.84 2.23
C GLY A 87 -2.75 3.56 1.78
N TYR A 88 -2.01 2.72 2.51
CA TYR A 88 -0.63 2.40 2.20
C TYR A 88 -0.45 1.70 0.84
N VAL A 89 -1.35 0.78 0.49
CA VAL A 89 -1.31 0.09 -0.81
C VAL A 89 -1.65 1.04 -1.95
N GLN A 90 -2.65 1.92 -1.77
CA GLN A 90 -2.97 2.93 -2.78
C GLN A 90 -1.84 3.93 -2.99
N ASP A 91 -1.25 4.44 -1.91
CA ASP A 91 -0.15 5.40 -1.99
C ASP A 91 1.07 4.80 -2.68
N LYS A 92 1.40 3.54 -2.38
CA LYS A 92 2.55 2.86 -3.00
C LYS A 92 2.31 2.52 -4.47
N ASN A 93 1.10 2.13 -4.84
CA ASN A 93 0.75 1.88 -6.24
C ASN A 93 0.75 3.18 -7.07
N ARG A 94 0.32 4.30 -6.46
CA ARG A 94 0.36 5.63 -7.09
C ARG A 94 1.78 6.17 -7.23
N GLU A 95 2.64 5.97 -6.24
CA GLU A 95 4.06 6.36 -6.31
C GLU A 95 4.75 5.64 -7.46
N LEU A 96 4.58 4.32 -7.53
CA LEU A 96 5.09 3.49 -8.62
C LEU A 96 4.58 3.95 -10.01
N GLU A 97 3.30 4.32 -10.11
CA GLU A 97 2.72 4.83 -11.36
C GLU A 97 3.42 6.12 -11.81
N ASN A 98 3.66 7.05 -10.89
CA ASN A 98 4.35 8.30 -11.21
C ASN A 98 5.82 8.07 -11.60
N ASP A 99 6.52 7.18 -10.90
CA ASP A 99 7.92 6.86 -11.18
C ASP A 99 8.10 6.29 -12.60
N VAL A 100 7.21 5.38 -13.02
CA VAL A 100 7.25 4.79 -14.36
C VAL A 100 6.94 5.82 -15.44
N VAL A 101 5.97 6.72 -15.19
CA VAL A 101 5.66 7.82 -16.11
C VAL A 101 6.85 8.76 -16.27
N ASP A 102 7.55 9.07 -15.19
CA ASP A 102 8.72 9.95 -15.20
C ASP A 102 9.91 9.30 -15.93
N GLU A 103 10.10 7.98 -15.77
CA GLU A 103 11.09 7.20 -16.50
C GLU A 103 10.86 7.21 -18.02
N ILE A 104 9.59 7.07 -18.46
CA ILE A 104 9.23 7.08 -19.88
C ILE A 104 9.46 8.48 -20.49
N LEU A 105 9.04 9.54 -19.79
CA LEU A 105 9.23 10.91 -20.25
C LEU A 105 10.72 11.28 -20.35
N ALA A 106 11.53 10.89 -19.35
CA ALA A 106 12.99 11.10 -19.38
C ALA A 106 13.69 10.32 -20.51
N SER A 107 13.22 9.09 -20.78
CA SER A 107 13.72 8.28 -21.90
C SER A 107 13.39 8.90 -23.27
N ARG A 108 12.27 9.62 -23.37
CA ARG A 108 11.86 10.33 -24.58
C ARG A 108 12.69 11.59 -24.84
N GLU A 109 12.99 12.39 -23.81
CA GLU A 109 13.86 13.57 -23.95
C GLU A 109 15.26 13.17 -24.43
N THR A 110 15.84 12.11 -23.85
CA THR A 110 17.17 11.61 -24.25
C THR A 110 17.21 10.97 -25.65
N SER A 111 16.07 10.54 -26.19
CA SER A 111 15.95 9.96 -27.52
C SER A 111 15.58 11.00 -28.61
N GLY A 112 14.96 12.11 -28.21
CA GLY A 112 14.57 13.20 -29.13
C GLY A 112 15.67 14.24 -29.38
N ASP A 113 16.74 14.23 -28.58
CA ASP A 113 17.91 15.14 -28.68
C ASP A 113 19.06 14.57 -29.54
N ARG A 114 18.83 13.49 -30.30
CA ARG A 114 19.75 12.94 -31.30
C ARG A 114 19.08 12.88 -32.67
#